data_AF-A0A3B8JQF4-F1
#
_entry.id   AF-A0A3B8JQF4-F1
#
_cell.length_a   1.000
_cell.length_b   1.000
_cell.length_c   1.000
_cell.angle_alpha   90.00
_cell.angle_beta   90.00
_cell.angle_gamma   90.00
#
_symmetry.space_group_name_H-M   'P 1'
#
loop_
_entity.id
_entity.type
_entity.pdbx_description
1 polymer ?
#
loop_
_entity_poly.entity_id
_entity_poly.type
_entity_poly.pdbx_seq_one_letter_code
_entity_poly.pdbx_strand_id
1 'polypeptide(L)'
;MLSVSKGLLNTELSENNKSTIAASSLVTVASGTTRSAIDNRLIELCKQERNPKTVFIVKSILKPVATPPSAYHPFEEGATVKTGNYYGVVERIRDNNGEPIRIAWWKKGCEDIPWWHKRFKKRKKEFVDRCIDYPVEYLKPLKVEPVPTFIAQKTLLRIKSGTSVVLDNEEIYQFGDNEIFFLAHPEGVSQYHLVRLGEKWIFPALNFPAEPIAYIIELPTRAQLEAAKRTSRIEILVLAKLFLSGIKLEGLLEDIKQGGNKTSNLKASFKASDNIKERDYLNSDFEAAWSEAYGKLIDSAKRSTGIWGYKVGERVVLSEEYQRYVGGKYQTEYDYLQGTIHDLDLTPASPALIIAWESGNICAYRVEELETNLISPILPLQRIGSSVAYEVSKDGKYYKAFVGFGTKALAKSWWRKLKKELGYVSDPIEAPEEWKPSGWEWKYYCTACKPKQKRMSARLRHLETVAKWNLEERGSRPNHL
;
A
#
# COMPACT_ATOMS: atom_id res chain seq x y z
N MET A 1 -56.43 -1.65 81.03
CA MET A 1 -57.37 -2.80 81.05
C MET A 1 -58.15 -2.79 79.75
N LEU A 2 -58.44 -3.97 79.20
CA LEU A 2 -59.19 -4.25 77.95
C LEU A 2 -58.34 -4.02 76.69
N SER A 3 -57.77 -5.06 76.05
CA SER A 3 -58.35 -6.23 75.36
C SER A 3 -58.88 -5.87 73.96
N VAL A 4 -58.24 -6.40 72.91
CA VAL A 4 -58.75 -7.53 72.08
C VAL A 4 -59.69 -7.02 70.98
N SER A 5 -59.65 -7.39 69.70
CA SER A 5 -58.82 -8.26 68.85
C SER A 5 -59.47 -8.25 67.46
N LYS A 6 -58.81 -8.92 66.50
CA LYS A 6 -59.31 -9.47 65.21
C LYS A 6 -59.29 -8.47 64.05
N GLY A 7 -58.77 -8.80 62.88
CA GLY A 7 -58.20 -10.03 62.33
C GLY A 7 -57.83 -9.71 60.87
N LEU A 8 -56.61 -10.05 60.45
CA LEU A 8 -56.30 -11.18 59.57
C LEU A 8 -56.83 -11.04 58.12
N LEU A 9 -55.93 -10.76 57.17
CA LEU A 9 -55.45 -11.78 56.21
C LEU A 9 -54.38 -11.24 55.24
N ASN A 10 -53.21 -11.87 55.33
CA ASN A 10 -52.23 -12.25 54.30
C ASN A 10 -52.34 -11.69 52.88
N THR A 11 -51.22 -11.22 52.33
CA THR A 11 -50.46 -11.98 51.31
C THR A 11 -49.05 -11.39 51.07
N GLU A 12 -48.15 -12.29 50.70
CA GLU A 12 -46.70 -12.19 50.58
C GLU A 12 -46.21 -11.26 49.44
N LEU A 13 -44.95 -10.82 49.56
CA LEU A 13 -43.86 -10.84 48.56
C LEU A 13 -42.84 -9.75 48.95
N SER A 14 -41.76 -10.10 49.65
CA SER A 14 -40.50 -10.64 49.10
C SER A 14 -39.54 -9.55 48.59
N GLU A 15 -38.42 -9.43 49.32
CA GLU A 15 -37.06 -9.04 48.91
C GLU A 15 -36.87 -7.85 47.93
N ASN A 16 -36.37 -6.73 48.47
CA ASN A 16 -35.58 -5.78 47.68
C ASN A 16 -34.58 -5.05 48.58
N ASN A 17 -33.31 -5.48 48.59
CA ASN A 17 -32.15 -4.72 49.07
C ASN A 17 -30.83 -5.42 48.66
N LYS A 18 -30.50 -5.46 47.36
CA LYS A 18 -29.18 -5.94 46.87
C LYS A 18 -28.54 -5.13 45.73
N SER A 19 -29.13 -4.03 45.26
CA SER A 19 -28.61 -3.30 44.08
C SER A 19 -27.60 -2.17 44.37
N THR A 20 -27.36 -1.80 45.63
CA THR A 20 -26.56 -0.57 45.92
C THR A 20 -25.06 -0.82 46.15
N ILE A 21 -24.61 -2.08 46.28
CA ILE A 21 -23.21 -2.39 46.68
C ILE A 21 -22.28 -2.61 45.47
N ALA A 22 -22.80 -2.99 44.30
CA ALA A 22 -21.96 -3.28 43.12
C ALA A 22 -21.36 -2.02 42.46
N ALA A 23 -22.11 -0.91 42.42
CA ALA A 23 -21.69 0.33 41.76
C ALA A 23 -20.55 1.07 42.48
N SER A 24 -20.37 0.84 43.79
CA SER A 24 -19.31 1.48 44.58
C SER A 24 -17.90 0.95 44.28
N SER A 25 -17.76 -0.18 43.57
CA SER A 25 -16.46 -0.84 43.37
C SER A 25 -15.77 -0.54 42.02
N LEU A 26 -16.36 0.36 41.21
CA LEU A 26 -15.81 0.82 39.93
C LEU A 26 -15.17 2.22 40.02
N VAL A 27 -15.40 2.98 41.09
CA VAL A 27 -14.99 4.40 41.19
C VAL A 27 -13.87 4.66 42.22
N THR A 28 -13.43 3.67 43.00
CA THR A 28 -12.25 3.82 43.88
C THR A 28 -10.95 3.62 43.09
N VAL A 29 -10.59 4.60 42.27
CA VAL A 29 -9.25 4.69 41.66
C VAL A 29 -8.64 6.04 42.04
N ALA A 30 -8.39 6.21 43.33
CA ALA A 30 -7.50 7.22 43.85
C ALA A 30 -7.01 6.78 45.23
N SER A 31 -5.81 6.20 45.23
CA SER A 31 -4.89 5.91 46.35
C SER A 31 -4.53 4.43 46.46
N GLY A 32 -3.22 4.18 46.48
CA GLY A 32 -2.59 2.91 46.10
C GLY A 32 -3.06 1.69 46.88
N THR A 33 -3.58 0.70 46.15
CA THR A 33 -3.35 -0.74 46.35
C THR A 33 -4.03 -1.51 45.21
N THR A 34 -3.42 -2.62 44.78
CA THR A 34 -3.94 -3.68 43.88
C THR A 34 -3.87 -3.50 42.34
N ARG A 35 -2.65 -3.50 41.78
CA ARG A 35 -2.40 -3.81 40.35
C ARG A 35 -3.01 -5.16 39.91
N SER A 36 -3.00 -6.18 40.78
CA SER A 36 -3.50 -7.52 40.45
C SER A 36 -5.02 -7.65 40.32
N ALA A 37 -5.79 -6.78 40.97
CA ALA A 37 -7.26 -6.83 40.92
C ALA A 37 -7.81 -6.28 39.61
N ILE A 38 -7.12 -5.28 39.03
CA ILE A 38 -7.47 -4.69 37.74
C ILE A 38 -7.15 -5.66 36.60
N ASP A 39 -5.96 -6.28 36.63
CA ASP A 39 -5.55 -7.28 35.62
C ASP A 39 -6.50 -8.48 35.60
N ASN A 40 -6.92 -8.99 36.78
CA ASN A 40 -7.85 -10.11 36.86
C ASN A 40 -9.25 -9.77 36.32
N ARG A 41 -9.78 -8.57 36.60
CA ARG A 41 -11.10 -8.13 36.09
C ARG A 41 -11.09 -7.93 34.57
N LEU A 42 -10.00 -7.42 34.00
CA LEU A 42 -9.84 -7.27 32.55
C LEU A 42 -9.72 -8.63 31.85
N ILE A 43 -8.94 -9.55 32.41
CA ILE A 43 -8.86 -10.93 31.93
C ILE A 43 -10.23 -11.61 31.99
N GLU A 44 -11.04 -11.34 33.02
CA GLU A 44 -12.38 -11.89 33.17
C GLU A 44 -13.37 -11.34 32.14
N LEU A 45 -13.32 -10.04 31.84
CA LEU A 45 -14.11 -9.42 30.76
C LEU A 45 -13.73 -9.95 29.37
N CYS A 46 -12.43 -10.12 29.09
CA CYS A 46 -11.94 -10.72 27.85
C CYS A 46 -12.29 -12.21 27.71
N LYS A 47 -12.36 -12.95 28.83
CA LYS A 47 -12.85 -14.35 28.83
C LYS A 47 -14.36 -14.43 28.59
N GLN A 48 -15.13 -13.48 29.12
CA GLN A 48 -16.59 -13.40 28.93
C GLN A 48 -16.98 -12.95 27.53
N GLU A 49 -16.16 -12.15 26.83
CA GLU A 49 -16.31 -11.91 25.40
C GLU A 49 -16.39 -13.23 24.60
N ARG A 50 -15.58 -14.22 24.99
CA ARG A 50 -15.48 -15.52 24.32
C ARG A 50 -16.64 -16.47 24.67
N ASN A 51 -17.31 -16.28 25.80
CA ASN A 51 -18.43 -17.11 26.27
C ASN A 51 -19.42 -16.27 27.11
N PRO A 52 -20.26 -15.44 26.47
CA PRO A 52 -21.26 -14.64 27.19
C PRO A 52 -22.38 -15.54 27.72
N LYS A 53 -22.90 -15.24 28.92
CA LYS A 53 -24.08 -15.96 29.47
C LYS A 53 -25.36 -15.48 28.80
N THR A 54 -25.43 -14.19 28.46
CA THR A 54 -26.58 -13.57 27.79
C THR A 54 -26.08 -12.64 26.69
N VAL A 55 -26.75 -12.65 25.53
CA VAL A 55 -26.44 -11.78 24.38
C VAL A 55 -27.66 -10.92 24.05
N PHE A 56 -27.48 -9.61 24.03
CA PHE A 56 -28.49 -8.63 23.65
C PHE A 56 -28.12 -8.00 22.31
N ILE A 57 -29.00 -8.12 21.33
CA ILE A 57 -28.83 -7.50 20.00
C ILE A 57 -29.76 -6.30 19.94
N VAL A 58 -29.20 -5.11 19.75
CA VAL A 58 -29.97 -3.86 19.65
C VAL A 58 -30.35 -3.63 18.19
N LYS A 59 -31.66 -3.59 17.92
CA LYS A 59 -32.24 -3.30 16.60
C LYS A 59 -32.30 -1.80 16.32
N SER A 60 -32.66 -0.99 17.32
CA SER A 60 -32.72 0.47 17.17
C SER A 60 -32.61 1.22 18.51
N ILE A 61 -32.27 2.51 18.45
CA ILE A 61 -32.06 3.38 19.61
C ILE A 61 -33.15 4.47 19.58
N LEU A 62 -33.96 4.54 20.63
CA LEU A 62 -35.12 5.43 20.72
C LEU A 62 -34.76 6.80 21.32
N LYS A 63 -33.83 6.84 22.28
CA LYS A 63 -33.32 8.06 22.94
C LYS A 63 -31.88 7.86 23.41
N PRO A 64 -31.01 8.90 23.37
CA PRO A 64 -31.23 10.20 22.75
C PRO A 64 -31.24 10.12 21.22
N VAL A 65 -32.11 10.90 20.55
CA VAL A 65 -32.13 11.03 19.10
C VAL A 65 -31.00 11.99 18.70
N ALA A 66 -29.86 11.45 18.29
CA ALA A 66 -28.80 12.25 17.69
C ALA A 66 -29.21 12.66 16.26
N THR A 67 -28.90 13.90 15.88
CA THR A 67 -28.90 14.31 14.47
C THR A 67 -27.89 13.43 13.74
N PRO A 68 -28.24 12.77 12.63
CA PRO A 68 -27.29 11.94 11.90
C PRO A 68 -26.08 12.78 11.47
N PRO A 69 -24.86 12.23 11.48
CA PRO A 69 -23.68 12.95 11.00
C PRO A 69 -23.89 13.37 9.53
N SER A 70 -23.50 14.60 9.22
CA SER A 70 -23.51 15.13 7.86
C SER A 70 -22.63 14.27 6.96
N ALA A 71 -23.16 13.80 5.83
CA ALA A 71 -22.44 12.97 4.85
C ALA A 71 -21.27 13.69 4.16
N TYR A 72 -21.06 14.98 4.43
CA TYR A 72 -20.21 15.87 3.64
C TYR A 72 -18.88 16.25 4.33
N HIS A 73 -18.67 15.91 5.60
CA HIS A 73 -17.44 16.25 6.33
C HIS A 73 -16.79 15.03 7.02
N PRO A 74 -15.44 14.92 7.00
CA PRO A 74 -14.73 13.80 7.63
C PRO A 74 -14.61 13.89 9.16
N PHE A 75 -15.17 14.94 9.78
CA PHE A 75 -15.10 15.19 11.22
C PHE A 75 -16.47 15.59 11.76
N GLU A 76 -16.66 15.47 13.08
CA GLU A 76 -17.83 15.97 13.81
C GLU A 76 -17.44 17.15 14.71
N GLU A 77 -18.38 18.06 14.99
CA GLU A 77 -18.14 19.11 16.00
C GLU A 77 -17.85 18.47 17.36
N GLY A 78 -16.77 18.88 18.00
CA GLY A 78 -16.27 18.28 19.24
C GLY A 78 -15.32 17.09 19.04
N ALA A 79 -15.09 16.63 17.81
CA ALA A 79 -14.15 15.55 17.55
C ALA A 79 -12.69 15.97 17.87
N THR A 80 -11.95 15.08 18.54
CA THR A 80 -10.51 15.26 18.78
C THR A 80 -9.74 14.86 17.52
N VAL A 81 -8.80 15.70 17.11
CA VAL A 81 -7.97 15.52 15.91
C VAL A 81 -6.49 15.61 16.25
N LYS A 82 -5.64 14.98 15.45
CA LYS A 82 -4.18 15.04 15.58
C LYS A 82 -3.50 15.36 14.27
N THR A 83 -2.34 16.02 14.36
CA THR A 83 -1.36 16.10 13.25
C THR A 83 0.05 15.98 13.85
N GLY A 84 0.76 14.90 13.52
CA GLY A 84 2.02 14.55 14.19
C GLY A 84 1.83 14.41 15.71
N ASN A 85 2.50 15.28 16.48
CA ASN A 85 2.44 15.31 17.95
C ASN A 85 1.49 16.41 18.50
N TYR A 86 0.72 17.06 17.62
CA TYR A 86 -0.22 18.11 18.01
C TYR A 86 -1.63 17.54 18.07
N TYR A 87 -2.37 17.93 19.11
CA TYR A 87 -3.75 17.55 19.34
C TYR A 87 -4.64 18.79 19.33
N GLY A 88 -5.86 18.64 18.84
CA GLY A 88 -6.85 19.71 18.82
C GLY A 88 -8.26 19.17 18.84
N VAL A 89 -9.23 20.08 18.89
CA VAL A 89 -10.65 19.76 18.83
C VAL A 89 -11.33 20.56 17.73
N VAL A 90 -12.24 19.92 17.00
CA VAL A 90 -13.10 20.62 16.03
C VAL A 90 -14.10 21.48 16.79
N GLU A 91 -13.94 22.80 16.74
CA GLU A 91 -14.84 23.74 17.43
C GLU A 91 -16.11 24.02 16.65
N ARG A 92 -16.01 24.01 15.32
CA ARG A 92 -17.12 24.36 14.44
C ARG A 92 -16.94 23.74 13.06
N ILE A 93 -18.03 23.18 12.54
CA ILE A 93 -18.18 22.78 11.15
C ILE A 93 -19.28 23.68 10.58
N ARG A 94 -19.07 24.23 9.38
CA ARG A 94 -20.16 24.91 8.67
C ARG A 94 -20.74 23.95 7.65
N ASP A 95 -22.05 23.80 7.64
CA ASP A 95 -22.78 22.76 6.90
C ASP A 95 -22.74 22.90 5.36
N ASN A 96 -21.98 23.86 4.81
CA ASN A 96 -21.91 24.12 3.37
C ASN A 96 -20.59 23.61 2.76
N ASN A 97 -20.70 22.98 1.58
CA ASN A 97 -19.58 22.47 0.80
C ASN A 97 -18.48 23.53 0.60
N GLY A 98 -17.25 23.19 1.01
CA GLY A 98 -16.06 24.02 0.81
C GLY A 98 -15.76 25.03 1.92
N GLU A 99 -16.63 25.18 2.93
CA GLU A 99 -16.34 26.05 4.07
C GLU A 99 -15.33 25.43 5.05
N PRO A 100 -14.52 26.27 5.73
CA PRO A 100 -13.43 25.76 6.56
C PRO A 100 -13.93 25.17 7.89
N ILE A 101 -13.29 24.08 8.30
CA ILE A 101 -13.43 23.46 9.62
C ILE A 101 -12.54 24.20 10.60
N ARG A 102 -13.12 24.70 11.71
CA ARG A 102 -12.35 25.37 12.76
C ARG A 102 -11.81 24.35 13.76
N ILE A 103 -10.49 24.27 13.89
CA ILE A 103 -9.82 23.41 14.88
C ILE A 103 -9.11 24.28 15.91
N ALA A 104 -9.39 24.05 17.20
CA ALA A 104 -8.64 24.62 18.31
C ALA A 104 -7.52 23.65 18.72
N TRP A 105 -6.27 24.02 18.43
CA TRP A 105 -5.08 23.24 18.77
C TRP A 105 -4.62 23.51 20.20
N TRP A 106 -4.20 22.46 20.90
CA TRP A 106 -3.70 22.55 22.26
C TRP A 106 -2.26 23.05 22.30
N LYS A 107 -1.89 23.73 23.38
CA LYS A 107 -0.48 24.06 23.65
C LYS A 107 0.32 22.79 23.88
N LYS A 108 1.53 22.75 23.32
CA LYS A 108 2.47 21.64 23.48
C LYS A 108 2.73 21.37 24.97
N GLY A 109 2.51 20.14 25.43
CA GLY A 109 2.69 19.72 26.83
C GLY A 109 1.46 19.89 27.73
N CYS A 110 0.32 20.37 27.20
CA CYS A 110 -0.97 20.30 27.88
C CYS A 110 -1.69 19.00 27.47
N GLU A 111 -1.46 17.93 28.23
CA GLU A 111 -2.11 16.62 28.01
C GLU A 111 -3.46 16.49 28.74
N ASP A 112 -3.79 17.44 29.63
CA ASP A 112 -5.07 17.50 30.31
C ASP A 112 -6.17 17.90 29.33
N ILE A 113 -6.94 16.91 28.87
CA ILE A 113 -8.12 17.08 28.01
C ILE A 113 -9.16 17.92 28.78
N PRO A 114 -9.51 19.14 28.33
CA PRO A 114 -10.59 19.91 28.95
C PRO A 114 -11.92 19.28 28.55
N TRP A 115 -12.36 18.26 29.30
CA TRP A 115 -13.74 17.83 29.34
C TRP A 115 -14.66 19.06 29.49
N TRP A 116 -15.56 19.23 28.53
CA TRP A 116 -16.44 20.38 28.31
C TRP A 116 -17.45 20.58 29.46
N HIS A 117 -16.99 20.97 30.63
CA HIS A 117 -17.89 21.40 31.69
C HIS A 117 -18.39 22.81 31.36
N LYS A 118 -19.71 23.01 31.31
CA LYS A 118 -20.38 24.33 31.15
C LYS A 118 -19.86 25.44 32.09
N ARG A 119 -19.12 25.07 33.15
CA ARG A 119 -18.46 25.98 34.12
C ARG A 119 -17.15 26.62 33.61
N PHE A 120 -16.57 26.16 32.49
CA PHE A 120 -15.25 26.63 32.01
C PHE A 120 -15.26 27.61 30.82
N LYS A 121 -16.42 28.19 30.47
CA LYS A 121 -16.54 29.18 29.36
C LYS A 121 -15.53 30.35 29.40
N LYS A 122 -14.90 30.63 30.56
CA LYS A 122 -13.93 31.72 30.74
C LYS A 122 -12.44 31.30 30.67
N ARG A 123 -12.06 30.01 30.69
CA ARG A 123 -10.64 29.56 30.75
C ARG A 123 -10.07 29.00 29.42
N LYS A 124 -10.73 29.22 28.28
CA LYS A 124 -10.27 28.74 26.94
C LYS A 124 -8.83 29.16 26.56
N LYS A 125 -8.33 30.30 27.05
CA LYS A 125 -7.02 30.87 26.65
C LYS A 125 -5.79 30.16 27.26
N GLU A 126 -5.97 29.39 28.33
CA GLU A 126 -4.82 28.78 29.01
C GLU A 126 -4.29 27.55 28.26
N PHE A 127 -5.18 26.75 27.66
CA PHE A 127 -4.86 25.44 27.07
C PHE A 127 -4.82 25.40 25.54
N VAL A 128 -5.47 26.37 24.88
CA VAL A 128 -5.49 26.48 23.41
C VAL A 128 -4.33 27.36 22.95
N ASP A 129 -3.52 26.85 22.03
CA ASP A 129 -2.46 27.64 21.37
C ASP A 129 -3.08 28.54 20.31
N ARG A 130 -3.80 27.95 19.35
CA ARG A 130 -4.41 28.65 18.21
C ARG A 130 -5.70 27.97 17.76
N CYS A 131 -6.69 28.76 17.35
CA CYS A 131 -7.82 28.28 16.55
C CYS A 131 -7.54 28.60 15.08
N ILE A 132 -7.58 27.58 14.23
CA ILE A 132 -7.27 27.71 12.80
C ILE A 132 -8.46 27.17 11.99
N ASP A 133 -8.86 27.93 10.98
CA ASP A 133 -9.89 27.56 10.02
C ASP A 133 -9.22 26.84 8.84
N TYR A 134 -9.55 25.56 8.62
CA TYR A 134 -8.97 24.73 7.56
C TYR A 134 -10.00 24.42 6.47
N PRO A 135 -9.71 24.74 5.20
CA PRO A 135 -10.46 24.14 4.09
C PRO A 135 -10.40 22.61 4.17
N VAL A 136 -11.50 21.92 3.91
CA VAL A 136 -11.60 20.45 4.03
C VAL A 136 -10.50 19.74 3.23
N GLU A 137 -10.18 20.24 2.05
CA GLU A 137 -9.16 19.71 1.15
C GLU A 137 -7.74 19.74 1.75
N TYR A 138 -7.48 20.62 2.72
CA TYR A 138 -6.15 20.83 3.29
C TYR A 138 -5.86 19.88 4.45
N LEU A 139 -6.90 19.24 5.01
CA LEU A 139 -6.77 18.36 6.16
C LEU A 139 -5.97 17.08 5.80
N LYS A 140 -6.18 16.53 4.60
CA LYS A 140 -5.49 15.31 4.13
C LYS A 140 -3.99 15.53 3.86
N PRO A 141 -3.55 16.57 3.11
CA PRO A 141 -2.13 16.89 2.97
C PRO A 141 -1.43 17.20 4.29
N LEU A 142 -2.13 17.85 5.23
CA LEU A 142 -1.61 18.19 6.56
C LEU A 142 -1.63 17.01 7.55
N LYS A 143 -2.07 15.82 7.11
CA LYS A 143 -2.22 14.62 7.95
C LYS A 143 -3.01 14.92 9.23
N VAL A 144 -4.04 15.76 9.12
CA VAL A 144 -4.98 15.98 10.21
C VAL A 144 -5.96 14.82 10.19
N GLU A 145 -5.87 13.97 11.21
CA GLU A 145 -6.64 12.74 11.32
C GLU A 145 -7.47 12.75 12.61
N PRO A 146 -8.69 12.18 12.60
CA PRO A 146 -9.45 12.03 13.82
C PRO A 146 -8.69 11.08 14.76
N VAL A 147 -8.62 11.44 16.04
CA VAL A 147 -8.17 10.50 17.06
C VAL A 147 -9.30 9.49 17.24
N PRO A 148 -9.06 8.17 17.06
CA PRO A 148 -10.10 7.17 17.20
C PRO A 148 -10.75 7.24 18.58
N THR A 149 -12.03 7.60 18.64
CA THR A 149 -12.81 7.73 19.87
C THR A 149 -13.04 6.38 20.56
N PHE A 150 -12.93 5.29 19.79
CA PHE A 150 -13.19 3.93 20.23
C PHE A 150 -12.02 3.04 19.84
N ILE A 151 -11.23 2.61 20.81
CA ILE A 151 -10.14 1.65 20.62
C ILE A 151 -10.61 0.32 21.19
N ALA A 152 -10.78 -0.67 20.30
CA ALA A 152 -11.17 -2.02 20.67
C ALA A 152 -10.29 -2.55 21.80
N GLN A 153 -10.90 -3.21 22.78
CA GLN A 153 -10.25 -3.81 23.94
C GLN A 153 -9.48 -2.82 24.84
N LYS A 154 -9.64 -1.51 24.61
CA LYS A 154 -8.97 -0.47 25.40
C LYS A 154 -9.93 0.61 25.88
N THR A 155 -11.13 0.74 25.32
CA THR A 155 -12.08 1.78 25.73
C THR A 155 -13.14 1.25 26.69
N LEU A 156 -13.32 1.94 27.82
CA LEU A 156 -14.48 1.81 28.69
C LEU A 156 -15.51 2.86 28.29
N LEU A 157 -16.75 2.41 28.14
CA LEU A 157 -17.88 3.16 27.63
C LEU A 157 -18.97 3.27 28.67
N ARG A 158 -19.70 4.38 28.66
CA ARG A 158 -20.90 4.57 29.48
C ARG A 158 -22.07 4.93 28.61
N ILE A 159 -23.19 4.25 28.83
CA ILE A 159 -24.48 4.64 28.25
C ILE A 159 -25.20 5.53 29.25
N LYS A 160 -25.73 6.67 28.79
CA LYS A 160 -26.43 7.62 29.66
C LYS A 160 -27.73 6.99 30.20
N SER A 161 -28.01 7.28 31.47
CA SER A 161 -29.29 6.96 32.09
C SER A 161 -30.46 7.52 31.29
N GLY A 162 -31.51 6.71 31.12
CA GLY A 162 -32.67 7.06 30.31
C GLY A 162 -32.50 6.82 28.81
N THR A 163 -31.35 6.32 28.35
CA THR A 163 -31.21 5.77 27.00
C THR A 163 -32.17 4.59 26.86
N SER A 164 -32.95 4.55 25.78
CA SER A 164 -33.91 3.46 25.53
C SER A 164 -33.60 2.82 24.19
N VAL A 165 -33.56 1.49 24.14
CA VAL A 165 -33.25 0.70 22.94
C VAL A 165 -34.30 -0.37 22.71
N VAL A 166 -34.51 -0.72 21.44
CA VAL A 166 -35.32 -1.88 21.04
C VAL A 166 -34.37 -3.02 20.74
N LEU A 167 -34.58 -4.14 21.42
CA LEU A 167 -33.85 -5.39 21.20
C LEU A 167 -34.42 -6.15 20.00
N ASP A 168 -33.68 -7.14 19.49
CA ASP A 168 -34.11 -7.96 18.34
C ASP A 168 -35.37 -8.80 18.63
N ASN A 169 -35.61 -9.12 19.91
CA ASN A 169 -36.84 -9.75 20.40
C ASN A 169 -38.00 -8.75 20.61
N GLU A 170 -37.87 -7.50 20.12
CA GLU A 170 -38.83 -6.40 20.24
C GLU A 170 -39.06 -5.87 21.66
N GLU A 171 -38.29 -6.34 22.65
CA GLU A 171 -38.33 -5.78 24.00
C GLU A 171 -37.65 -4.39 24.04
N ILE A 172 -38.20 -3.49 24.86
CA ILE A 172 -37.60 -2.18 25.10
C ILE A 172 -36.79 -2.25 26.39
N TYR A 173 -35.49 -2.00 26.28
CA TYR A 173 -34.60 -1.88 27.42
C TYR A 173 -34.27 -0.41 27.67
N GLN A 174 -34.44 0.04 28.91
CA GLN A 174 -34.05 1.37 29.35
C GLN A 174 -32.84 1.29 30.29
N PHE A 175 -31.75 1.94 29.89
CA PHE A 175 -30.51 1.97 30.65
C PHE A 175 -30.66 2.81 31.92
N GLY A 176 -30.19 2.27 33.04
CA GLY A 176 -30.17 2.94 34.34
C GLY A 176 -28.97 3.86 34.54
N ASP A 177 -28.78 4.30 35.78
CA ASP A 177 -27.65 5.16 36.16
C ASP A 177 -26.31 4.40 36.10
N ASN A 178 -25.34 4.99 35.39
CA ASN A 178 -23.93 4.57 35.36
C ASN A 178 -23.66 3.13 34.88
N GLU A 179 -24.37 2.66 33.85
CA GLU A 179 -24.02 1.40 33.19
C GLU A 179 -22.73 1.54 32.37
N ILE A 180 -21.68 0.83 32.81
CA ILE A 180 -20.35 0.83 32.20
C ILE A 180 -20.14 -0.45 31.40
N PHE A 181 -19.59 -0.31 30.20
CA PHE A 181 -19.30 -1.36 29.26
C PHE A 181 -17.84 -1.31 28.83
N PHE A 182 -17.28 -2.47 28.52
CA PHE A 182 -16.01 -2.62 27.86
C PHE A 182 -16.23 -2.78 26.36
N LEU A 183 -15.53 -1.99 25.53
CA LEU A 183 -15.58 -2.15 24.09
C LEU A 183 -14.74 -3.36 23.69
N ALA A 184 -15.39 -4.48 23.36
CA ALA A 184 -14.71 -5.72 23.00
C ALA A 184 -14.22 -5.70 21.54
N HIS A 185 -15.09 -5.40 20.60
CA HIS A 185 -14.74 -5.35 19.18
C HIS A 185 -15.66 -4.41 18.39
N PRO A 186 -15.14 -3.57 17.49
CA PRO A 186 -15.92 -3.04 16.39
C PRO A 186 -15.84 -4.04 15.22
N GLU A 187 -16.95 -4.71 14.91
CA GLU A 187 -17.05 -5.47 13.65
C GLU A 187 -17.25 -4.47 12.51
N GLY A 188 -16.14 -3.96 11.98
CA GLY A 188 -16.11 -2.98 10.90
C GLY A 188 -16.73 -1.63 11.29
N VAL A 189 -17.40 -0.99 10.33
CA VAL A 189 -18.06 0.33 10.48
C VAL A 189 -19.53 0.17 10.87
N SER A 190 -20.03 -1.05 11.05
CA SER A 190 -21.46 -1.35 11.14
C SER A 190 -21.98 -1.56 12.57
N GLN A 191 -21.18 -2.13 13.47
CA GLN A 191 -21.64 -2.52 14.81
C GLN A 191 -20.57 -2.37 15.89
N TYR A 192 -21.00 -2.12 17.13
CA TYR A 192 -20.15 -2.06 18.32
C TYR A 192 -20.51 -3.18 19.31
N HIS A 193 -19.52 -3.98 19.69
CA HIS A 193 -19.69 -5.06 20.67
C HIS A 193 -19.24 -4.57 22.04
N LEU A 194 -20.20 -4.47 22.94
CA LEU A 194 -20.03 -4.06 24.32
C LEU A 194 -20.14 -5.26 25.25
N VAL A 195 -19.28 -5.33 26.25
CA VAL A 195 -19.28 -6.42 27.23
C VAL A 195 -19.32 -5.84 28.63
N ARG A 196 -20.13 -6.44 29.49
CA ARG A 196 -20.10 -6.24 30.94
C ARG A 196 -20.27 -7.59 31.62
N LEU A 197 -20.17 -7.63 32.95
CA LEU A 197 -20.19 -8.89 33.70
C LEU A 197 -21.39 -9.78 33.33
N GLY A 198 -21.12 -10.90 32.66
CA GLY A 198 -22.11 -11.89 32.24
C GLY A 198 -22.89 -11.59 30.96
N GLU A 199 -22.71 -10.42 30.35
CA GLU A 199 -23.54 -9.94 29.25
C GLU A 199 -22.72 -9.40 28.07
N LYS A 200 -23.16 -9.73 26.86
CA LYS A 200 -22.68 -9.13 25.61
C LYS A 200 -23.81 -8.35 24.96
N TRP A 201 -23.51 -7.14 24.51
CA TRP A 201 -24.43 -6.24 23.85
C TRP A 201 -23.89 -5.87 22.47
N ILE A 202 -24.72 -5.97 21.44
CA ILE A 202 -24.37 -5.64 20.07
C ILE A 202 -25.20 -4.43 19.66
N PHE A 203 -24.54 -3.31 19.43
CA PHE A 203 -25.17 -2.06 19.03
C PHE A 203 -24.96 -1.76 17.55
N PRO A 204 -25.94 -1.17 16.85
CA PRO A 204 -25.69 -0.58 15.55
C PRO A 204 -24.74 0.61 15.71
N ALA A 205 -23.85 0.82 14.75
CA ALA A 205 -22.94 1.97 14.76
C ALA A 205 -23.70 3.31 14.58
N LEU A 206 -24.80 3.28 13.85
CA LEU A 206 -25.66 4.45 13.65
C LEU A 206 -26.31 4.86 14.98
N ASN A 207 -26.13 6.12 15.37
CA ASN A 207 -26.66 6.73 16.61
C ASN A 207 -26.15 6.06 17.90
N PHE A 208 -24.98 5.43 17.87
CA PHE A 208 -24.41 4.74 19.02
C PHE A 208 -24.38 5.63 20.28
N PRO A 209 -25.02 5.24 21.40
CA PRO A 209 -25.32 6.17 22.49
C PRO A 209 -24.24 6.20 23.57
N ALA A 210 -23.15 5.45 23.41
CA ALA A 210 -22.15 5.29 24.45
C ALA A 210 -21.03 6.33 24.35
N GLU A 211 -20.65 6.88 25.50
CA GLU A 211 -19.55 7.85 25.62
C GLU A 211 -18.30 7.18 26.20
N PRO A 212 -17.09 7.45 25.68
CA PRO A 212 -15.86 6.98 26.29
C PRO A 212 -15.65 7.67 27.65
N ILE A 213 -15.45 6.88 28.69
CA ILE A 213 -15.18 7.37 30.05
C ILE A 213 -13.74 7.13 30.51
N ALA A 214 -13.07 6.13 29.96
CA ALA A 214 -11.67 5.84 30.25
C ALA A 214 -11.04 5.00 29.13
N TYR A 215 -9.72 5.11 29.02
CA TYR A 215 -8.90 4.26 28.16
C TYR A 215 -7.91 3.46 29.01
N ILE A 216 -7.75 2.18 28.67
CA ILE A 216 -6.72 1.32 29.23
C ILE A 216 -5.43 1.64 28.48
N ILE A 217 -4.52 2.29 29.19
CA ILE A 217 -3.14 2.49 28.72
C ILE A 217 -2.35 1.28 29.20
N GLU A 218 -2.09 0.35 28.29
CA GLU A 218 -1.08 -0.69 28.53
C GLU A 218 0.28 -0.01 28.63
N LEU A 219 0.84 0.01 29.84
CA LEU A 219 2.22 0.45 30.01
C LEU A 219 3.12 -0.49 29.22
N PRO A 220 4.11 0.03 28.46
CA PRO A 220 5.06 -0.81 27.76
C PRO A 220 5.69 -1.80 28.74
N THR A 221 5.68 -3.08 28.38
CA THR A 221 6.32 -4.11 29.19
C THR A 221 7.81 -3.80 29.33
N ARG A 222 8.45 -4.27 30.41
CA ARG A 222 9.91 -4.12 30.57
C ARG A 222 10.67 -4.64 29.35
N ALA A 223 10.22 -5.74 28.73
CA ALA A 223 10.80 -6.26 27.50
C ALA A 223 10.68 -5.29 26.31
N GLN A 224 9.55 -4.60 26.16
CA GLN A 224 9.37 -3.57 25.12
C GLN A 224 10.24 -2.34 25.38
N LEU A 225 10.40 -1.92 26.64
CA LEU A 225 11.28 -0.82 27.02
C LEU A 225 12.76 -1.17 26.79
N GLU A 226 13.18 -2.38 27.15
CA GLU A 226 14.55 -2.86 26.89
C GLU A 226 14.80 -3.03 25.38
N ALA A 227 13.81 -3.48 24.60
CA ALA A 227 13.92 -3.56 23.14
C ALA A 227 14.04 -2.17 22.48
N ALA A 228 13.36 -1.15 23.02
CA ALA A 228 13.43 0.22 22.52
C ALA A 228 14.77 0.92 22.80
N LYS A 229 15.59 0.43 23.74
CA LYS A 229 16.97 0.91 23.94
C LYS A 229 17.91 0.47 22.83
N ARG A 230 17.56 -0.59 22.10
CA ARG A 230 18.36 -1.15 21.01
C ARG A 230 18.02 -0.46 19.70
N THR A 231 18.99 -0.45 18.80
CA THR A 231 18.79 -0.03 17.42
C THR A 231 17.82 -1.01 16.76
N SER A 232 16.69 -0.50 16.29
CA SER A 232 15.64 -1.33 15.69
C SER A 232 16.07 -1.90 14.33
N ARG A 233 15.46 -3.03 13.92
CA ARG A 233 15.64 -3.59 12.56
C ARG A 233 15.43 -2.55 11.46
N ILE A 234 14.43 -1.67 11.60
CA ILE A 234 14.10 -0.64 10.61
C ILE A 234 15.26 0.35 10.47
N GLU A 235 15.83 0.78 11.59
CA GLU A 235 16.97 1.69 11.60
C GLU A 235 18.21 1.04 10.99
N ILE A 236 18.51 -0.22 11.36
CA ILE A 236 19.61 -0.99 10.76
C ILE A 236 19.42 -1.10 9.24
N LEU A 237 18.20 -1.36 8.77
CA LEU A 237 17.86 -1.45 7.35
C LEU A 237 18.13 -0.13 6.61
N VAL A 238 17.76 1.00 7.20
CA VAL A 238 18.03 2.33 6.62
C VAL A 238 19.53 2.59 6.53
N LEU A 239 20.27 2.32 7.61
CA LEU A 239 21.72 2.49 7.63
C LEU A 239 22.43 1.55 6.64
N ALA A 240 21.96 0.32 6.50
CA ALA A 240 22.49 -0.65 5.54
C ALA A 240 22.26 -0.18 4.11
N LYS A 241 21.05 0.31 3.78
CA LYS A 241 20.76 0.88 2.46
C LYS A 241 21.64 2.09 2.14
N LEU A 242 21.83 2.98 3.11
CA LEU A 242 22.71 4.14 2.95
C LEU A 242 24.16 3.72 2.70
N PHE A 243 24.69 2.79 3.50
CA PHE A 243 26.02 2.24 3.30
C PHE A 243 26.17 1.60 1.90
N LEU A 244 25.23 0.76 1.51
CA LEU A 244 25.25 0.07 0.22
C LEU A 244 25.05 1.02 -0.98
N SER A 245 24.39 2.17 -0.80
CA SER A 245 24.22 3.17 -1.86
C SER A 245 25.54 3.79 -2.34
N GLY A 246 26.59 3.75 -1.51
CA GLY A 246 27.93 4.19 -1.88
C GLY A 246 28.74 3.15 -2.67
N ILE A 247 28.21 1.94 -2.85
CA ILE A 247 28.92 0.86 -3.55
C ILE A 247 28.74 1.00 -5.06
N LYS A 248 29.86 1.01 -5.79
CA LYS A 248 29.84 0.93 -7.25
C LYS A 248 29.28 -0.42 -7.69
N LEU A 249 28.25 -0.39 -8.53
CA LEU A 249 27.57 -1.60 -9.03
C LEU A 249 28.36 -2.29 -10.15
N GLU A 250 29.24 -1.56 -10.84
CA GLU A 250 30.10 -2.10 -11.90
C GLU A 250 30.99 -3.23 -11.38
N GLY A 251 30.96 -4.38 -12.05
CA GLY A 251 31.73 -5.58 -11.66
C GLY A 251 31.21 -6.31 -10.42
N LEU A 252 30.15 -5.81 -9.76
CA LEU A 252 29.61 -6.44 -8.55
C LEU A 252 29.10 -7.86 -8.82
N LEU A 253 28.37 -8.06 -9.92
CA LEU A 253 27.78 -9.34 -10.25
C LEU A 253 28.83 -10.36 -10.70
N GLU A 254 29.85 -9.91 -11.45
CA GLU A 254 31.00 -10.72 -11.85
C GLU A 254 31.78 -11.24 -10.64
N ASP A 255 32.03 -10.39 -9.64
CA ASP A 255 32.73 -10.79 -8.42
C ASP A 255 31.94 -11.83 -7.61
N ILE A 256 30.61 -11.69 -7.55
CA ILE A 256 29.73 -12.65 -6.87
C ILE A 256 29.75 -13.99 -7.62
N LYS A 257 29.66 -13.97 -8.95
CA LYS A 257 29.72 -15.17 -9.80
C LYS A 257 31.01 -15.96 -9.57
N GLN A 258 32.15 -15.28 -9.43
CA GLN A 258 33.45 -15.91 -9.22
C GLN A 258 33.61 -16.54 -7.82
N GLY A 259 32.56 -16.56 -6.99
CA GLY A 259 32.62 -17.05 -5.62
C GLY A 259 33.37 -16.11 -4.68
N GLY A 260 33.48 -14.82 -5.05
CA GLY A 260 34.14 -13.83 -4.23
C GLY A 260 33.44 -13.66 -2.88
N ASN A 261 34.24 -13.59 -1.81
CA ASN A 261 33.79 -13.24 -0.46
C ASN A 261 33.32 -11.77 -0.32
N LYS A 262 32.94 -11.12 -1.43
CA LYS A 262 32.56 -9.69 -1.45
C LYS A 262 31.32 -9.44 -0.60
N THR A 263 30.37 -10.37 -0.56
CA THR A 263 29.19 -10.31 0.34
C THR A 263 29.60 -10.33 1.81
N SER A 264 30.47 -11.26 2.21
CA SER A 264 30.97 -11.34 3.58
C SER A 264 31.86 -10.14 3.94
N ASN A 265 32.65 -9.64 2.99
CA ASN A 265 33.51 -8.48 3.18
C ASN A 265 32.68 -7.20 3.35
N LEU A 266 31.66 -6.96 2.50
CA LEU A 266 30.77 -5.82 2.63
C LEU A 266 30.00 -5.83 3.95
N LYS A 267 29.52 -7.01 4.36
CA LYS A 267 28.84 -7.19 5.65
C LYS A 267 29.77 -6.92 6.82
N ALA A 268 31.01 -7.41 6.76
CA ALA A 268 32.03 -7.15 7.77
C ALA A 268 32.40 -5.66 7.82
N SER A 269 32.59 -5.01 6.66
CA SER A 269 32.84 -3.57 6.56
C SER A 269 31.68 -2.75 7.14
N PHE A 270 30.43 -3.16 6.89
CA PHE A 270 29.28 -2.49 7.48
C PHE A 270 29.23 -2.67 9.00
N LYS A 271 29.49 -3.89 9.52
CA LYS A 271 29.62 -4.13 10.97
C LYS A 271 30.73 -3.30 11.61
N ALA A 272 31.82 -3.05 10.88
CA ALA A 272 32.95 -2.25 11.34
C ALA A 272 32.77 -0.73 11.14
N SER A 273 31.71 -0.30 10.45
CA SER A 273 31.45 1.12 10.18
C SER A 273 30.95 1.87 11.41
N ASP A 274 31.24 3.17 11.48
CA ASP A 274 30.80 4.06 12.57
C ASP A 274 29.27 4.10 12.70
N ASN A 275 28.54 3.76 11.63
CA ASN A 275 27.09 3.67 11.65
C ASN A 275 26.55 2.57 12.58
N ILE A 276 27.33 1.52 12.86
CA ILE A 276 26.85 0.32 13.58
C ILE A 276 27.77 -0.17 14.69
N LYS A 277 29.09 0.03 14.59
CA LYS A 277 30.10 -0.64 15.43
C LYS A 277 29.86 -0.52 16.94
N GLU A 278 29.31 0.59 17.41
CA GLU A 278 29.07 0.87 18.84
C GLU A 278 27.59 0.81 19.25
N ARG A 279 26.71 0.44 18.32
CA ARG A 279 25.27 0.37 18.59
C ARG A 279 24.89 -0.97 19.22
N ASP A 280 24.00 -0.95 20.22
CA ASP A 280 23.37 -2.18 20.73
C ASP A 280 22.24 -2.60 19.78
N TYR A 281 22.29 -3.83 19.29
CA TYR A 281 21.27 -4.42 18.41
C TYR A 281 21.21 -5.93 18.56
N LEU A 282 20.06 -6.51 18.23
CA LEU A 282 19.92 -7.96 18.11
C LEU A 282 20.56 -8.45 16.83
N ASN A 283 21.39 -9.49 16.91
CA ASN A 283 22.03 -10.06 15.72
C ASN A 283 20.99 -10.60 14.72
N SER A 284 19.85 -11.15 15.18
CA SER A 284 18.76 -11.57 14.30
C SER A 284 18.18 -10.42 13.47
N ASP A 285 18.00 -9.25 14.09
CA ASP A 285 17.49 -8.05 13.42
C ASP A 285 18.51 -7.51 12.41
N PHE A 286 19.79 -7.56 12.77
CA PHE A 286 20.88 -7.22 11.87
C PHE A 286 20.90 -8.12 10.64
N GLU A 287 20.86 -9.43 10.81
CA GLU A 287 20.89 -10.40 9.71
C GLU A 287 19.70 -10.21 8.75
N ALA A 288 18.50 -10.04 9.29
CA ALA A 288 17.30 -9.80 8.51
C ALA A 288 17.36 -8.47 7.74
N ALA A 289 17.77 -7.39 8.40
CA ALA A 289 17.92 -6.07 7.76
C ALA A 289 19.00 -6.06 6.68
N TRP A 290 20.14 -6.70 6.94
CA TRP A 290 21.24 -6.82 5.99
C TRP A 290 20.82 -7.62 4.76
N SER A 291 20.20 -8.78 4.94
CA SER A 291 19.73 -9.63 3.84
C SER A 291 18.76 -8.87 2.93
N GLU A 292 17.82 -8.12 3.52
CA GLU A 292 16.87 -7.31 2.76
C GLU A 292 17.56 -6.15 1.99
N ALA A 293 18.47 -5.42 2.64
CA ALA A 293 19.19 -4.32 2.00
C ALA A 293 20.09 -4.83 0.86
N TYR A 294 20.80 -5.93 1.11
CA TYR A 294 21.70 -6.55 0.16
C TYR A 294 20.94 -7.13 -1.04
N GLY A 295 19.81 -7.81 -0.82
CA GLY A 295 18.94 -8.28 -1.90
C GLY A 295 18.53 -7.15 -2.85
N LYS A 296 18.11 -6.00 -2.29
CA LYS A 296 17.76 -4.81 -3.10
C LYS A 296 18.93 -4.24 -3.89
N LEU A 297 20.15 -4.29 -3.35
CA LEU A 297 21.37 -3.91 -4.09
C LEU A 297 21.59 -4.84 -5.28
N ILE A 298 21.48 -6.15 -5.08
CA ILE A 298 21.64 -7.14 -6.15
C ILE A 298 20.58 -6.94 -7.23
N ASP A 299 19.31 -6.76 -6.87
CA ASP A 299 18.24 -6.48 -7.83
C ASP A 299 18.47 -5.18 -8.60
N SER A 300 19.10 -4.19 -7.98
CA SER A 300 19.47 -2.94 -8.64
C SER A 300 20.62 -3.14 -9.61
N ALA A 301 21.66 -3.89 -9.23
CA ALA A 301 22.77 -4.26 -10.11
C ALA A 301 22.28 -5.08 -11.32
N LYS A 302 21.43 -6.10 -11.09
CA LYS A 302 20.81 -6.91 -12.15
C LYS A 302 20.08 -6.09 -13.22
N ARG A 303 19.40 -5.00 -12.81
CA ARG A 303 18.65 -4.11 -13.71
C ARG A 303 19.50 -3.03 -14.38
N SER A 304 20.48 -2.49 -13.67
CA SER A 304 21.24 -1.31 -14.13
C SER A 304 22.50 -1.69 -14.92
N THR A 305 23.34 -2.57 -14.37
CA THR A 305 24.58 -3.03 -14.99
C THR A 305 24.37 -4.34 -15.74
N GLY A 306 23.64 -5.27 -15.14
CA GLY A 306 23.50 -6.64 -15.64
C GLY A 306 24.80 -7.42 -15.62
N ILE A 307 24.81 -8.56 -16.31
CA ILE A 307 25.99 -9.43 -16.47
C ILE A 307 25.98 -10.04 -17.88
N TRP A 308 27.17 -10.28 -18.45
CA TRP A 308 27.34 -10.81 -19.82
C TRP A 308 26.67 -9.94 -20.93
N GLY A 309 26.42 -8.67 -20.63
CA GLY A 309 25.72 -7.76 -21.53
C GLY A 309 24.20 -7.97 -21.58
N TYR A 310 23.62 -8.61 -20.57
CA TYR A 310 22.18 -8.81 -20.38
C TYR A 310 21.73 -8.18 -19.06
N LYS A 311 20.62 -7.45 -19.08
CA LYS A 311 20.02 -6.85 -17.87
C LYS A 311 18.60 -7.33 -17.65
N VAL A 312 18.21 -7.43 -16.39
CA VAL A 312 16.82 -7.75 -16.03
C VAL A 312 15.88 -6.67 -16.55
N GLY A 313 14.81 -7.09 -17.22
CA GLY A 313 13.85 -6.23 -17.90
C GLY A 313 14.20 -5.89 -19.35
N GLU A 314 15.39 -6.24 -19.85
CA GLU A 314 15.71 -6.06 -21.27
C GLU A 314 15.02 -7.12 -22.14
N ARG A 315 14.67 -6.71 -23.36
CA ARG A 315 14.12 -7.60 -24.39
C ARG A 315 15.24 -8.36 -25.07
N VAL A 316 14.97 -9.62 -25.38
CA VAL A 316 15.89 -10.54 -26.05
C VAL A 316 15.17 -11.21 -27.21
N VAL A 317 15.95 -11.72 -28.15
CA VAL A 317 15.46 -12.52 -29.26
C VAL A 317 16.28 -13.79 -29.38
N LEU A 318 15.60 -14.91 -29.58
CA LEU A 318 16.18 -16.17 -30.01
C LEU A 318 16.01 -16.25 -31.54
N SER A 319 17.10 -16.55 -32.25
CA SER A 319 17.08 -16.67 -33.71
C SER A 319 17.23 -18.12 -34.15
N GLU A 320 16.21 -18.70 -34.75
CA GLU A 320 16.24 -20.06 -35.30
C GLU A 320 16.66 -20.01 -36.77
N GLU A 321 17.79 -20.62 -37.10
CA GLU A 321 18.31 -20.65 -38.47
C GLU A 321 17.63 -21.74 -39.30
N TYR A 322 17.14 -21.40 -40.49
CA TYR A 322 16.68 -22.40 -41.47
C TYR A 322 17.15 -22.07 -42.89
N GLN A 323 17.27 -23.12 -43.71
CA GLN A 323 17.66 -22.99 -45.11
C GLN A 323 16.42 -22.93 -46.00
N ARG A 324 16.32 -21.88 -46.82
CA ARG A 324 15.27 -21.73 -47.81
C ARG A 324 15.84 -21.74 -49.22
N TYR A 325 15.26 -22.56 -50.09
CA TYR A 325 15.64 -22.58 -51.50
C TYR A 325 14.90 -21.48 -52.27
N VAL A 326 15.63 -20.48 -52.78
CA VAL A 326 15.06 -19.34 -53.52
C VAL A 326 15.91 -19.07 -54.76
N GLY A 327 15.30 -19.20 -55.94
CA GLY A 327 15.94 -18.86 -57.22
C GLY A 327 17.18 -19.69 -57.53
N GLY A 328 17.15 -20.99 -57.24
CA GLY A 328 18.26 -21.91 -57.57
C GLY A 328 19.35 -22.02 -56.50
N LYS A 329 19.26 -21.29 -55.39
CA LYS A 329 20.26 -21.26 -54.32
C LYS A 329 19.59 -21.39 -52.94
N TYR A 330 20.24 -22.13 -52.04
CA TYR A 330 19.91 -22.10 -50.62
C TYR A 330 20.33 -20.77 -50.00
N GLN A 331 19.43 -20.18 -49.22
CA GLN A 331 19.66 -18.96 -48.47
C GLN A 331 19.27 -19.21 -47.02
N THR A 332 20.14 -18.84 -46.08
CA THR A 332 19.82 -18.80 -44.66
C THR A 332 18.75 -17.73 -44.40
N GLU A 333 17.61 -18.13 -43.85
CA GLU A 333 16.60 -17.27 -43.22
C GLU A 333 16.56 -17.55 -41.71
N TYR A 334 15.93 -16.65 -40.95
CA TYR A 334 15.78 -16.77 -39.51
C TYR A 334 14.33 -16.59 -39.10
N ASP A 335 13.87 -17.44 -38.20
CA ASP A 335 12.67 -17.22 -37.40
C ASP A 335 13.07 -16.66 -36.03
N TYR A 336 12.20 -15.85 -35.42
CA TYR A 336 12.53 -15.08 -34.23
C TYR A 336 11.50 -15.31 -33.13
N LEU A 337 11.96 -15.73 -31.96
CA LEU A 337 11.16 -15.78 -30.75
C LEU A 337 11.61 -14.66 -29.80
N GLN A 338 10.67 -13.80 -29.39
CA GLN A 338 10.95 -12.67 -28.50
C GLN A 338 10.66 -13.04 -27.05
N GLY A 339 11.45 -12.47 -26.15
CA GLY A 339 11.29 -12.65 -24.71
C GLY A 339 11.81 -11.46 -23.93
N THR A 340 11.60 -11.51 -22.62
CA THR A 340 12.11 -10.52 -21.67
C THR A 340 12.90 -11.23 -20.58
N ILE A 341 14.03 -10.65 -20.20
CA ILE A 341 14.83 -11.18 -19.09
C ILE A 341 14.09 -10.94 -17.79
N HIS A 342 13.68 -12.03 -17.15
CA HIS A 342 12.94 -12.01 -15.90
C HIS A 342 13.87 -11.89 -14.70
N ASP A 343 14.94 -12.67 -14.68
CA ASP A 343 15.93 -12.64 -13.61
C ASP A 343 17.31 -13.17 -14.05
N LEU A 344 18.32 -12.94 -13.22
CA LEU A 344 19.67 -13.46 -13.32
C LEU A 344 19.95 -14.35 -12.10
N ASP A 345 20.03 -15.66 -12.28
CA ASP A 345 20.50 -16.56 -11.23
C ASP A 345 22.02 -16.49 -11.14
N LEU A 346 22.52 -16.08 -9.98
CA LEU A 346 23.95 -15.91 -9.69
C LEU A 346 24.49 -17.04 -8.81
N THR A 347 23.76 -18.15 -8.69
CA THR A 347 24.21 -19.33 -7.95
C THR A 347 25.56 -19.78 -8.50
N PRO A 348 26.64 -19.79 -7.68
CA PRO A 348 28.01 -19.98 -8.18
C PRO A 348 28.23 -21.27 -8.98
N ALA A 349 27.47 -22.32 -8.67
CA ALA A 349 27.58 -23.63 -9.33
C ALA A 349 26.93 -23.69 -10.73
N SER A 350 25.96 -22.81 -11.03
CA SER A 350 25.20 -22.85 -12.28
C SER A 350 24.50 -21.51 -12.55
N PRO A 351 25.25 -20.42 -12.79
CA PRO A 351 24.64 -19.12 -13.03
C PRO A 351 23.89 -19.15 -14.37
N ALA A 352 22.68 -18.59 -14.39
CA ALA A 352 21.77 -18.71 -15.52
C ALA A 352 20.95 -17.43 -15.75
N LEU A 353 20.65 -17.14 -17.01
CA LEU A 353 19.73 -16.11 -17.44
C LEU A 353 18.32 -16.70 -17.49
N ILE A 354 17.38 -16.13 -16.74
CA ILE A 354 15.98 -16.56 -16.73
C ILE A 354 15.20 -15.66 -17.68
N ILE A 355 14.67 -16.24 -18.75
CA ILE A 355 13.95 -15.52 -19.82
C ILE A 355 12.49 -15.97 -19.81
N ALA A 356 11.58 -15.00 -19.79
CA ALA A 356 10.16 -15.21 -20.06
C ALA A 356 9.89 -14.91 -21.54
N TRP A 357 9.54 -15.95 -22.30
CA TRP A 357 9.23 -15.85 -23.73
C TRP A 357 7.79 -15.40 -23.96
N GLU A 358 7.52 -14.74 -25.08
CA GLU A 358 6.16 -14.32 -25.47
C GLU A 358 5.20 -15.51 -25.68
N SER A 359 5.73 -16.71 -25.88
CA SER A 359 4.96 -17.96 -25.90
C SER A 359 4.37 -18.36 -24.53
N GLY A 360 4.78 -17.68 -23.45
CA GLY A 360 4.38 -17.97 -22.07
C GLY A 360 5.36 -18.89 -21.32
N ASN A 361 6.36 -19.46 -21.99
CA ASN A 361 7.36 -20.31 -21.35
C ASN A 361 8.42 -19.49 -20.61
N ILE A 362 8.83 -19.95 -19.44
CA ILE A 362 9.97 -19.40 -18.69
C ILE A 362 11.09 -20.43 -18.72
N CYS A 363 12.24 -20.06 -19.26
CA CYS A 363 13.39 -20.94 -19.42
C CYS A 363 14.64 -20.32 -18.78
N ALA A 364 15.50 -21.17 -18.23
CA ALA A 364 16.82 -20.78 -17.72
C ALA A 364 17.90 -21.20 -18.71
N TYR A 365 18.80 -20.27 -19.04
CA TYR A 365 19.89 -20.49 -19.98
C TYR A 365 21.23 -20.20 -19.33
N ARG A 366 22.16 -21.14 -19.42
CA ARG A 366 23.57 -20.91 -19.07
C ARG A 366 24.25 -20.06 -20.13
N VAL A 367 25.40 -19.47 -19.80
CA VAL A 367 26.14 -18.57 -20.71
C VAL A 367 26.46 -19.25 -22.04
N GLU A 368 26.88 -20.50 -21.98
CA GLU A 368 27.25 -21.30 -23.14
C GLU A 368 26.03 -21.61 -24.03
N GLU A 369 24.84 -21.67 -23.41
CA GLU A 369 23.57 -21.89 -24.09
C GLU A 369 23.08 -20.61 -24.81
N LEU A 370 23.51 -19.42 -24.37
CA LEU A 370 23.11 -18.17 -25.02
C LEU A 370 23.68 -18.06 -26.43
N GLU A 371 24.96 -18.38 -26.61
CA GLU A 371 25.62 -18.35 -27.92
C GLU A 371 25.12 -19.46 -28.84
N THR A 372 24.98 -20.69 -28.32
CA THR A 372 24.53 -21.84 -29.12
C THR A 372 23.07 -21.71 -29.56
N ASN A 373 22.20 -21.11 -28.74
CA ASN A 373 20.80 -20.84 -29.10
C ASN A 373 20.61 -19.51 -29.84
N LEU A 374 21.69 -18.79 -30.19
CA LEU A 374 21.63 -17.50 -30.87
C LEU A 374 20.70 -16.48 -30.17
N ILE A 375 20.77 -16.46 -28.83
CA ILE A 375 20.03 -15.52 -28.00
C ILE A 375 20.81 -14.21 -27.97
N SER A 376 20.15 -13.09 -28.27
CA SER A 376 20.79 -11.78 -28.31
C SER A 376 19.89 -10.69 -27.71
N PRO A 377 20.42 -9.71 -26.97
CA PRO A 377 19.66 -8.53 -26.54
C PRO A 377 19.13 -7.76 -27.75
N ILE A 378 17.87 -7.34 -27.69
CA ILE A 378 17.31 -6.34 -28.60
C ILE A 378 17.73 -4.97 -28.08
N LEU A 379 18.45 -4.20 -28.89
CA LEU A 379 18.87 -2.86 -28.52
C LEU A 379 17.65 -1.92 -28.39
N PRO A 380 17.72 -0.88 -27.54
CA PRO A 380 16.66 0.11 -27.42
C PRO A 380 16.27 0.67 -28.80
N LEU A 381 14.97 0.89 -28.99
CA LEU A 381 14.40 1.44 -30.22
C LEU A 381 15.14 2.70 -30.67
N GLN A 382 15.72 2.67 -31.86
CA GLN A 382 16.48 3.76 -32.45
C GLN A 382 15.57 4.60 -33.35
N ARG A 383 15.48 5.91 -33.09
CA ARG A 383 14.72 6.84 -33.93
C ARG A 383 15.60 7.47 -34.99
N ILE A 384 15.12 7.45 -36.23
CA ILE A 384 15.77 8.13 -37.36
C ILE A 384 15.04 9.45 -37.68
N GLY A 385 13.75 9.54 -37.37
CA GLY A 385 12.95 10.76 -37.53
C GLY A 385 11.67 10.72 -36.72
N SER A 386 10.76 11.67 -36.98
CA SER A 386 9.47 11.77 -36.28
C SER A 386 8.57 10.56 -36.49
N SER A 387 8.71 9.87 -37.63
CA SER A 387 7.81 8.80 -38.07
C SER A 387 8.51 7.48 -38.36
N VAL A 388 9.83 7.40 -38.19
CA VAL A 388 10.62 6.21 -38.55
C VAL A 388 11.54 5.84 -37.41
N ALA A 389 11.46 4.57 -37.01
CA ALA A 389 12.29 3.97 -35.98
C ALA A 389 12.63 2.53 -36.35
N TYR A 390 13.62 1.95 -35.68
CA TYR A 390 13.98 0.55 -35.86
C TYR A 390 14.52 -0.08 -34.57
N GLU A 391 14.35 -1.39 -34.49
CA GLU A 391 14.97 -2.26 -33.50
C GLU A 391 15.94 -3.19 -34.21
N VAL A 392 17.05 -3.48 -33.54
CA VAL A 392 18.06 -4.41 -34.01
C VAL A 392 18.59 -5.19 -32.82
N SER A 393 18.89 -6.47 -32.99
CA SER A 393 19.63 -7.21 -31.97
C SER A 393 21.09 -6.80 -31.92
N LYS A 394 21.76 -7.03 -30.79
CA LYS A 394 23.17 -6.73 -30.61
C LYS A 394 24.07 -7.46 -31.62
N ASP A 395 23.69 -8.67 -32.05
CA ASP A 395 24.37 -9.44 -33.09
C ASP A 395 24.00 -9.03 -34.53
N GLY A 396 23.04 -8.11 -34.70
CA GLY A 396 22.58 -7.61 -35.99
C GLY A 396 21.71 -8.58 -36.81
N LYS A 397 21.37 -9.76 -36.28
CA LYS A 397 20.55 -10.76 -37.00
C LYS A 397 19.07 -10.38 -37.03
N TYR A 398 18.52 -9.96 -35.90
CA TYR A 398 17.16 -9.45 -35.82
C TYR A 398 17.12 -7.98 -36.25
N TYR A 399 16.13 -7.65 -37.06
CA TYR A 399 15.88 -6.29 -37.51
C TYR A 399 14.38 -6.10 -37.72
N LYS A 400 13.84 -5.00 -37.17
CA LYS A 400 12.46 -4.60 -37.38
C LYS A 400 12.39 -3.09 -37.48
N ALA A 401 11.96 -2.59 -38.63
CA ALA A 401 11.69 -1.17 -38.79
C ALA A 401 10.21 -0.87 -38.60
N PHE A 402 9.94 0.36 -38.14
CA PHE A 402 8.61 0.90 -37.85
C PHE A 402 8.44 2.20 -38.61
N VAL A 403 7.33 2.32 -39.33
CA VAL A 403 6.94 3.55 -40.03
C VAL A 403 5.56 3.95 -39.54
N GLY A 404 5.48 5.10 -38.85
CA GLY A 404 4.28 5.63 -38.22
C GLY A 404 3.43 6.50 -39.16
N PHE A 405 2.12 6.49 -38.92
CA PHE A 405 1.11 7.24 -39.66
C PHE A 405 -0.02 7.72 -38.75
N GLY A 406 -0.62 8.87 -39.07
CA GLY A 406 -1.75 9.42 -38.33
C GLY A 406 -3.04 8.63 -38.57
N THR A 407 -3.18 8.04 -39.77
CA THR A 407 -4.37 7.26 -40.14
C THR A 407 -4.01 6.01 -40.95
N LYS A 408 -4.87 4.98 -40.87
CA LYS A 408 -4.75 3.75 -41.67
C LYS A 408 -4.78 4.03 -43.19
N ALA A 409 -5.51 5.07 -43.61
CA ALA A 409 -5.61 5.47 -45.02
C ALA A 409 -4.30 6.03 -45.55
N LEU A 410 -3.60 6.86 -44.76
CA LEU A 410 -2.27 7.37 -45.10
C LEU A 410 -1.27 6.21 -45.24
N ALA A 411 -1.24 5.31 -44.27
CA ALA A 411 -0.37 4.13 -44.31
C ALA A 411 -0.58 3.29 -45.58
N LYS A 412 -1.84 3.06 -45.97
CA LYS A 412 -2.17 2.35 -47.23
C LYS A 412 -1.74 3.12 -48.48
N SER A 413 -1.79 4.44 -48.48
CA SER A 413 -1.35 5.25 -49.63
C SER A 413 0.15 5.14 -49.90
N TRP A 414 0.96 5.07 -48.84
CA TRP A 414 2.42 4.92 -48.93
C TRP A 414 2.88 3.49 -49.13
N TRP A 415 1.99 2.52 -48.92
CA TRP A 415 2.27 1.09 -48.91
C TRP A 415 3.16 0.60 -50.06
N ARG A 416 2.78 0.92 -51.30
CA ARG A 416 3.51 0.46 -52.49
C ARG A 416 4.93 1.04 -52.53
N LYS A 417 5.09 2.31 -52.15
CA LYS A 417 6.37 3.00 -52.16
C LYS A 417 7.28 2.49 -51.02
N LEU A 418 6.71 2.27 -49.83
CA LEU A 418 7.41 1.60 -48.73
C LEU A 418 7.85 0.19 -49.10
N LYS A 419 6.99 -0.60 -49.73
CA LYS A 419 7.31 -1.96 -50.17
C LYS A 419 8.46 -1.97 -51.18
N LYS A 420 8.49 -0.98 -52.09
CA LYS A 420 9.57 -0.81 -53.07
C LYS A 420 10.92 -0.49 -52.40
N GLU A 421 10.90 0.35 -51.37
CA GLU A 421 12.10 0.88 -50.71
C GLU A 421 12.63 -0.07 -49.62
N LEU A 422 11.74 -0.56 -48.75
CA LEU A 422 12.08 -1.33 -47.55
C LEU A 422 11.93 -2.85 -47.74
N GLY A 423 11.25 -3.32 -48.78
CA GLY A 423 11.00 -4.75 -49.01
C GLY A 423 9.64 -5.18 -48.48
N TYR A 424 9.57 -6.27 -47.71
CA TYR A 424 8.28 -6.70 -47.16
C TYR A 424 7.83 -5.78 -46.03
N VAL A 425 6.58 -5.31 -46.11
CA VAL A 425 5.94 -4.44 -45.12
C VAL A 425 4.68 -5.13 -44.62
N SER A 426 4.41 -5.09 -43.31
CA SER A 426 3.20 -5.63 -42.64
C SER A 426 2.05 -4.65 -42.69
N ASP A 427 0.80 -5.13 -42.78
CA ASP A 427 -0.36 -4.25 -42.85
C ASP A 427 -0.34 -3.22 -41.71
N PRO A 428 -0.99 -2.05 -41.89
CA PRO A 428 -1.04 -1.03 -40.85
C PRO A 428 -1.78 -1.54 -39.62
N ILE A 429 -1.08 -1.58 -38.50
CA ILE A 429 -1.55 -2.00 -37.18
C ILE A 429 -1.69 -0.75 -36.30
N GLU A 430 -2.64 -0.77 -35.37
CA GLU A 430 -2.81 0.30 -34.38
C GLU A 430 -1.71 0.19 -33.31
N ALA A 431 -1.06 1.31 -32.99
CA ALA A 431 -0.01 1.36 -31.97
C ALA A 431 -0.62 1.10 -30.58
N PRO A 432 -0.21 0.04 -29.86
CA PRO A 432 -0.62 -0.16 -28.47
C PRO A 432 -0.22 1.07 -27.64
N GLU A 433 -1.09 1.57 -26.76
CA GLU A 433 -0.79 2.76 -25.96
C GLU A 433 0.46 2.57 -25.09
N GLU A 434 0.68 1.35 -24.61
CA GLU A 434 1.82 0.92 -23.81
C GLU A 434 3.15 0.97 -24.58
N TRP A 435 3.10 0.94 -25.91
CA TRP A 435 4.29 0.84 -26.77
C TRP A 435 4.67 2.16 -27.42
N LYS A 436 3.92 3.24 -27.21
CA LYS A 436 4.23 4.57 -27.76
C LYS A 436 5.45 5.14 -27.03
N PRO A 437 6.66 5.13 -27.63
CA PRO A 437 7.79 5.76 -26.98
C PRO A 437 7.54 7.28 -26.91
N SER A 438 8.07 7.97 -25.89
CA SER A 438 7.77 9.40 -25.65
C SER A 438 7.94 10.27 -26.90
N GLY A 439 6.89 10.97 -27.34
CA GLY A 439 6.89 11.78 -28.56
C GLY A 439 6.66 11.02 -29.88
N TRP A 440 6.23 9.75 -29.84
CA TRP A 440 5.71 9.04 -31.01
C TRP A 440 4.18 9.21 -31.06
N GLU A 441 3.72 10.17 -31.85
CA GLU A 441 2.31 10.59 -31.87
C GLU A 441 1.45 9.75 -32.84
N TRP A 442 2.05 8.79 -33.54
CA TRP A 442 1.39 8.05 -34.60
C TRP A 442 0.47 6.96 -34.08
N LYS A 443 -0.79 7.02 -34.51
CA LYS A 443 -1.83 6.05 -34.15
C LYS A 443 -1.67 4.70 -34.85
N TYR A 444 -1.12 4.70 -36.07
CA TYR A 444 -0.91 3.50 -36.87
C TYR A 444 0.55 3.33 -37.24
N TYR A 445 1.00 2.10 -37.43
CA TYR A 445 2.33 1.82 -37.95
C TYR A 445 2.34 0.61 -38.86
N CYS A 446 3.28 0.62 -39.81
CA CYS A 446 3.65 -0.54 -40.59
C CYS A 446 5.02 -1.05 -40.12
N THR A 447 5.23 -2.36 -40.15
CA THR A 447 6.54 -2.95 -39.82
C THR A 447 7.24 -3.49 -41.05
N ALA A 448 8.56 -3.37 -41.12
CA ALA A 448 9.36 -4.00 -42.15
C ALA A 448 10.41 -4.92 -41.51
N CYS A 449 10.11 -6.22 -41.49
CA CYS A 449 10.94 -7.24 -40.83
C CYS A 449 11.81 -8.05 -41.82
N LYS A 450 11.47 -8.06 -43.12
CA LYS A 450 12.25 -8.74 -44.17
C LYS A 450 12.80 -7.72 -45.16
N PRO A 451 13.89 -7.01 -44.81
CA PRO A 451 14.44 -5.96 -45.65
C PRO A 451 15.01 -6.53 -46.94
N LYS A 452 14.84 -5.80 -48.05
CA LYS A 452 15.41 -6.19 -49.35
C LYS A 452 16.94 -6.22 -49.34
N GLN A 453 17.57 -5.36 -48.53
CA GLN A 453 19.02 -5.23 -48.45
C GLN A 453 19.63 -6.21 -47.44
N LYS A 454 20.72 -6.86 -47.83
CA LYS A 454 21.44 -7.81 -46.96
C LYS A 454 22.26 -7.12 -45.86
N ARG A 455 22.92 -5.99 -46.17
CA ARG A 455 23.81 -5.28 -45.22
C ARG A 455 23.05 -4.25 -44.38
N MET A 456 23.35 -4.19 -43.08
CA MET A 456 22.72 -3.23 -42.15
C MET A 456 22.89 -1.78 -42.59
N SER A 457 24.09 -1.37 -42.99
CA SER A 457 24.35 0.00 -43.47
C SER A 457 23.48 0.40 -44.67
N ALA A 458 23.17 -0.53 -45.57
CA ALA A 458 22.25 -0.29 -46.67
C ALA A 458 20.80 -0.18 -46.18
N ARG A 459 20.38 -1.06 -45.25
CA ARG A 459 19.03 -0.99 -44.63
C ARG A 459 18.79 0.38 -43.99
N LEU A 460 19.76 0.89 -43.23
CA LEU A 460 19.69 2.19 -42.56
C LEU A 460 19.61 3.35 -43.56
N ARG A 461 20.40 3.35 -44.64
CA ARG A 461 20.30 4.40 -45.68
C ARG A 461 18.91 4.48 -46.32
N HIS A 462 18.27 3.34 -46.57
CA HIS A 462 16.91 3.31 -47.10
C HIS A 462 15.89 3.82 -46.06
N LEU A 463 16.05 3.47 -44.78
CA LEU A 463 15.23 4.04 -43.72
C LEU A 463 15.40 5.56 -43.58
N GLU A 464 16.63 6.07 -43.65
CA GLU A 464 16.91 7.52 -43.66
C GLU A 464 16.26 8.22 -44.85
N THR A 465 16.18 7.53 -45.99
CA THR A 465 15.48 8.05 -47.17
C THR A 465 13.98 8.14 -46.93
N VAL A 466 13.37 7.11 -46.32
CA VAL A 466 11.94 7.12 -45.93
C VAL A 466 11.67 8.17 -44.86
N ALA A 467 12.59 8.38 -43.91
CA ALA A 467 12.45 9.38 -42.85
C ALA A 467 12.42 10.82 -43.39
N LYS A 468 12.95 11.06 -44.60
CA LYS A 468 12.89 12.37 -45.29
C LYS A 468 11.57 12.57 -46.05
N TRP A 469 10.71 11.57 -46.14
CA TRP A 469 9.41 11.73 -46.81
C TRP A 469 8.41 12.42 -45.89
N ASN A 470 7.53 13.25 -46.48
CA ASN A 470 6.41 13.83 -45.76
C ASN A 470 5.26 12.80 -45.66
N LEU A 471 5.28 11.96 -44.63
CA LEU A 471 4.31 10.87 -44.44
C LEU A 471 2.93 11.33 -43.96
N GLU A 472 2.76 12.62 -43.68
CA GLU A 472 1.46 13.25 -43.35
C GLU A 472 0.60 13.49 -44.59
N GLU A 473 1.23 13.60 -45.76
CA GLU A 473 0.56 13.75 -47.04
C GLU A 473 0.33 12.40 -47.71
N ARG A 474 -0.57 12.33 -48.69
CA ARG A 474 -0.79 11.08 -49.44
C ARG A 474 0.41 10.75 -50.33
N GLY A 475 0.89 9.51 -50.25
CA GLY A 475 2.08 9.00 -50.96
C GLY A 475 1.96 8.78 -52.46
N SER A 476 1.28 9.70 -53.16
CA SER A 476 0.82 9.63 -54.56
C SER A 476 -0.47 8.80 -54.73
N ARG A 477 -1.39 9.27 -55.60
CA ARG A 477 -2.66 8.58 -55.91
C ARG A 477 -2.38 7.19 -56.50
N PRO A 478 -3.20 6.18 -56.21
CA PRO A 478 -3.15 4.94 -56.97
C PRO A 478 -3.52 5.29 -58.41
N ASN A 479 -2.55 5.26 -59.32
CA ASN A 479 -2.89 5.18 -60.74
C ASN A 479 -3.60 3.83 -60.90
N HIS A 480 -4.91 3.92 -61.14
CA HIS A 480 -5.65 2.87 -61.82
C HIS A 480 -5.06 2.77 -63.23
N LEU A 481 -4.28 1.72 -63.46
CA LEU A 481 -4.03 1.11 -64.76
C LEU A 481 -4.13 -0.38 -64.56
#